data_AF-A0AB35L6T9-F1
#
_entry.id   AF-A0AB35L6T9-F1
#
_cell.length_a   1.000
_cell.length_b   1.000
_cell.length_c   1.000
_cell.angle_alpha   90.00
_cell.angle_beta   90.00
_cell.angle_gamma   90.00
#
_symmetry.space_group_name_H-M   'P 1'
#
loop_
_entity.id
_entity.type
_entity.pdbx_description
1 polymer ?
#
loop_
_entity_poly.entity_id
_entity_poly.type
_entity_poly.pdbx_seq_one_letter_code
_entity_poly.pdbx_strand_id
1 'polypeptide(L)'
;RFRIPTPLGNYNPDWAILVEQDGAERLYFVVETKSSLFNDDLRPIEQAKIDCGTAHFKLLATDEASLRFGRASSVDDVIAGVLN
;
A
#
# COMPACT_ATOMS: atom_id res chain seq x y z
N ARG A 1 6.37 9.76 -11.62
CA ARG A 1 6.17 9.49 -10.17
C ARG A 1 4.78 8.88 -10.03
N PHE A 2 4.69 7.63 -9.54
CA PHE A 2 3.41 6.93 -9.38
C PHE A 2 2.58 7.58 -8.27
N ARG A 3 1.30 7.81 -8.50
CA ARG A 3 0.40 8.49 -7.54
C ARG A 3 -0.97 7.83 -7.56
N ILE A 4 -1.49 7.56 -6.39
CA ILE A 4 -2.82 6.99 -6.19
C ILE A 4 -3.76 8.16 -5.82
N PRO A 5 -4.76 8.49 -6.65
CA PRO A 5 -5.73 9.52 -6.30
C PRO A 5 -6.58 9.04 -5.12
N THR A 6 -6.74 9.90 -4.11
CA THR A 6 -7.68 9.68 -3.01
C THR A 6 -8.56 10.92 -2.84
N PRO A 7 -9.75 10.81 -2.23
CA PRO A 7 -10.58 11.96 -1.86
C PRO A 7 -9.85 12.99 -0.97
N LEU A 8 -8.76 12.58 -0.29
CA LEU A 8 -7.94 13.42 0.59
C LEU A 8 -6.68 13.96 -0.11
N GLY A 9 -6.64 13.88 -1.44
CA GLY A 9 -5.48 14.23 -2.27
C GLY A 9 -4.58 13.03 -2.58
N ASN A 10 -3.64 13.22 -3.50
CA ASN A 10 -2.81 12.12 -3.99
C ASN A 10 -2.00 11.46 -2.86
N TYR A 11 -2.01 10.13 -2.86
CA TYR A 11 -1.10 9.29 -2.07
C TYR A 11 0.10 8.91 -2.95
N ASN A 12 1.30 9.11 -2.42
CA ASN A 12 2.54 8.81 -3.13
C ASN A 12 3.31 7.77 -2.31
N PRO A 13 3.21 6.48 -2.66
CA PRO A 13 4.04 5.48 -2.01
C PRO A 13 5.52 5.72 -2.34
N ASP A 14 6.41 5.26 -1.45
CA ASP A 14 7.86 5.34 -1.67
C ASP A 14 8.31 4.27 -2.65
N TRP A 15 7.76 3.06 -2.54
CA TRP A 15 8.01 1.97 -3.47
C TRP A 15 6.71 1.24 -3.85
N ALA A 16 6.74 0.60 -5.02
CA ALA A 16 5.73 -0.38 -5.42
C ALA A 16 6.47 -1.67 -5.80
N ILE A 17 5.98 -2.81 -5.32
CA ILE A 17 6.59 -4.13 -5.51
C ILE A 17 5.57 -5.03 -6.20
N LEU A 18 5.92 -5.56 -7.36
CA LEU A 18 5.15 -6.59 -8.04
C LEU A 18 5.75 -7.95 -7.69
N VAL A 19 4.93 -8.86 -7.17
CA VAL A 19 5.33 -10.22 -6.81
C VAL A 19 4.52 -11.21 -7.65
N GLU A 20 5.19 -12.16 -8.28
CA GLU A 20 4.53 -13.30 -8.92
C GLU A 20 4.52 -14.47 -7.94
N GLN A 21 3.33 -15.00 -7.64
CA GLN A 21 3.16 -16.14 -6.74
C GLN A 21 2.02 -17.03 -7.24
N ASP A 22 2.26 -18.33 -7.31
CA ASP A 22 1.29 -19.33 -7.79
C ASP A 22 0.71 -19.02 -9.19
N GLY A 23 1.50 -18.38 -10.06
CA GLY A 23 1.09 -17.97 -11.40
C GLY A 23 0.19 -16.73 -11.44
N ALA A 24 0.02 -16.02 -10.32
CA ALA A 24 -0.70 -14.75 -10.23
C ALA A 24 0.25 -13.60 -9.85
N GLU A 25 0.11 -12.47 -10.55
CA GLU A 25 0.79 -11.23 -10.19
C GLU A 25 0.07 -10.54 -9.02
N ARG A 26 0.82 -10.01 -8.06
CA ARG A 26 0.35 -9.29 -6.88
C ARG A 26 1.11 -7.99 -6.72
N LEU A 27 0.43 -6.86 -6.80
CA LEU A 27 1.05 -5.53 -6.63
C LEU A 27 0.87 -5.02 -5.20
N TYR A 28 1.99 -4.76 -4.51
CA TYR A 28 2.08 -4.17 -3.18
C TYR A 28 2.64 -2.75 -3.25
N PHE A 29 2.19 -1.89 -2.35
CA PHE A 29 2.68 -0.50 -2.25
C PHE A 29 3.31 -0.28 -0.88
N VAL A 30 4.61 -0.01 -0.87
CA VAL A 30 5.41 0.08 0.36
C VAL A 30 5.67 1.55 0.67
N VAL A 31 5.57 1.90 1.95
CA VAL A 31 5.84 3.26 2.41
C VAL A 31 6.87 3.23 3.50
N GLU A 32 7.99 3.89 3.23
CA GLU A 32 9.03 4.13 4.21
C GLU A 32 8.57 5.29 5.08
N THR A 33 7.99 5.00 6.24
CA THR A 33 7.61 6.04 7.19
C THR A 33 8.87 6.71 7.71
N LYS A 34 9.25 7.86 7.12
CA LYS A 34 10.31 8.70 7.67
C LYS A 34 9.91 9.13 9.07
N SER A 35 10.71 8.68 10.04
CA SER A 35 10.68 9.14 11.42
C SER A 35 10.80 10.67 11.47
N SER A 36 9.68 11.38 11.59
CA SER A 36 9.73 12.80 11.96
C SER A 36 8.66 13.07 13.02
N LEU A 37 9.06 13.84 14.03
CA LEU A 37 8.45 14.00 15.35
C LEU A 37 7.16 14.83 15.36
N PHE A 38 6.44 14.93 14.23
CA PHE A 38 5.29 15.81 14.05
C PHE A 38 4.04 14.97 13.75
N ASN A 39 3.64 14.14 14.71
CA ASN A 39 2.98 12.87 14.38
C ASN A 39 1.45 12.81 14.52
N ASP A 40 0.76 13.72 15.19
CA ASP A 40 -0.59 13.34 15.64
C ASP A 40 -1.70 13.49 14.59
N ASP A 41 -1.70 14.54 13.75
CA ASP A 41 -2.71 14.75 12.69
C ASP A 41 -2.29 14.25 11.29
N LEU A 42 -0.98 14.19 11.03
CA LEU A 42 -0.45 13.62 9.79
C LEU A 42 -0.72 12.11 9.71
N ARG A 43 -0.63 11.40 10.84
CA ARG A 43 -0.95 9.96 10.92
C ARG A 43 -2.43 9.66 10.54
N PRO A 44 -3.46 10.36 11.05
CA PRO A 44 -4.85 10.20 10.63
C PRO A 44 -5.09 10.42 9.14
N ILE A 45 -4.52 11.48 8.56
CA ILE A 45 -4.70 11.77 7.13
C ILE A 45 -3.97 10.73 6.27
N GLU A 46 -2.75 10.34 6.66
CA GLU A 46 -2.00 9.28 5.98
C GLU A 46 -2.71 7.94 6.08
N GLN A 47 -3.22 7.59 7.26
CA GLN A 47 -4.01 6.38 7.46
C GLN A 47 -5.28 6.40 6.62
N ALA A 48 -6.01 7.50 6.59
CA ALA A 48 -7.21 7.62 5.77
C ALA A 48 -6.90 7.54 4.26
N LYS A 49 -5.73 8.03 3.80
CA LYS A 49 -5.26 7.84 2.42
C LYS A 49 -4.93 6.37 2.12
N ILE A 50 -4.30 5.67 3.07
CA ILE A 50 -4.07 4.23 2.99
C ILE A 50 -5.40 3.49 2.87
N ASP A 51 -6.37 3.81 3.72
CA ASP A 51 -7.70 3.17 3.72
C ASP A 51 -8.44 3.40 2.40
N CYS A 52 -8.34 4.61 1.82
CA CYS A 52 -8.86 4.91 0.48
C CYS A 52 -8.19 4.03 -0.58
N GLY A 53 -6.86 3.88 -0.52
CA GLY A 53 -6.11 3.01 -1.42
C GLY A 53 -6.56 1.55 -1.30
N THR A 54 -6.66 1.04 -0.06
CA THR A 54 -7.14 -0.31 0.24
C THR A 54 -8.53 -0.56 -0.36
N ALA A 55 -9.47 0.35 -0.13
CA ALA A 55 -10.83 0.25 -0.66
C ALA A 55 -10.85 0.31 -2.20
N HIS A 56 -10.06 1.21 -2.80
CA HIS A 56 -9.96 1.36 -4.24
C HIS A 56 -9.45 0.07 -4.90
N PHE A 57 -8.33 -0.48 -4.41
CA PHE A 57 -7.74 -1.68 -4.99
C PHE A 57 -8.55 -2.93 -4.68
N LYS A 58 -9.28 -2.99 -3.55
CA LYS A 58 -10.24 -4.07 -3.27
C LYS A 58 -11.37 -4.12 -4.30
N LEU A 59 -11.82 -2.98 -4.82
CA LEU A 59 -12.83 -2.92 -5.88
C LEU A 59 -12.28 -3.28 -7.26
N LEU A 60 -11.00 -3.01 -7.51
CA LEU A 60 -10.33 -3.35 -8.77
C LEU A 60 -9.87 -4.80 -8.84
N ALA A 61 -9.64 -5.43 -7.69
CA ALA A 61 -9.30 -6.84 -7.59
C ALA A 61 -10.45 -7.69 -8.15
N THR A 62 -10.25 -8.27 -9.34
CA THR A 62 -11.19 -9.20 -9.97
C THR A 62 -11.26 -10.54 -9.25
N ASP A 63 -10.22 -10.86 -8.46
CA ASP A 63 -10.16 -11.93 -7.48
C ASP A 63 -9.33 -11.46 -6.26
N GLU A 64 -9.53 -12.04 -5.07
CA GLU A 64 -8.79 -11.65 -3.85
C GLU A 64 -7.28 -11.91 -3.93
N ALA A 65 -6.81 -12.61 -4.97
CA ALA A 65 -5.45 -13.10 -5.11
C ALA A 65 -4.56 -12.24 -6.02
N SER A 66 -5.13 -11.33 -6.81
CA SER A 66 -4.41 -10.56 -7.85
C SER A 66 -3.99 -9.16 -7.41
N LEU A 67 -4.69 -8.53 -6.46
CA LEU A 67 -4.39 -7.14 -6.06
C LEU A 67 -4.55 -6.94 -4.56
N ARG A 68 -3.42 -6.68 -3.88
CA ARG A 68 -3.37 -6.40 -2.44
C ARG A 68 -2.65 -5.09 -2.16
N PHE A 69 -3.43 -4.09 -1.76
CA PHE A 69 -2.89 -2.84 -1.23
C PHE A 69 -2.71 -2.97 0.28
N GLY A 70 -1.51 -2.72 0.79
CA GLY A 70 -1.20 -2.82 2.21
C GLY A 70 0.08 -2.09 2.55
N ARG A 71 0.28 -1.78 3.84
CA ARG A 71 1.46 -1.06 4.33
C ARG A 71 2.57 -2.06 4.67
N ALA A 72 3.79 -1.73 4.27
CA ALA A 72 5.02 -2.35 4.74
C ALA A 72 6.08 -1.27 4.98
N SER A 73 6.96 -1.49 5.94
CA SER A 73 8.08 -0.59 6.27
C SER A 73 9.44 -1.13 5.80
N SER A 74 9.48 -2.38 5.36
CA SER A 74 10.66 -3.04 4.82
C SER A 74 10.26 -4.07 3.76
N VAL A 75 11.23 -4.54 2.98
CA VAL A 75 11.01 -5.67 2.07
C VAL A 75 10.68 -6.94 2.85
N ASP A 76 11.26 -7.13 4.04
CA ASP A 76 10.97 -8.29 4.89
C ASP A 76 9.51 -8.29 5.37
N ASP A 77 8.94 -7.12 5.68
CA ASP A 77 7.51 -7.01 6.02
C ASP A 77 6.61 -7.43 4.86
N VAL A 78 7.01 -7.07 3.63
CA VAL A 78 6.31 -7.49 2.41
C VAL A 78 6.39 -9.00 2.27
N ILE A 79 7.58 -9.57 2.38
CA ILE A 79 7.80 -11.02 2.26
C ILE A 79 6.98 -11.77 3.32
N ALA A 80 6.99 -11.31 4.58
CA ALA A 80 6.22 -11.92 5.67
C ALA A 80 4.70 -11.84 5.47
N GLY A 81 4.19 -10.76 4.86
CA GLY A 81 2.78 -10.58 4.55
C GLY A 81 2.29 -11.30 3.28
N VAL A 82 3.22 -11.69 2.40
CA VAL A 82 2.96 -12.39 1.12
C VAL A 82 3.06 -13.91 1.25
N LEU A 83 4.02 -14.40 2.04
CA LEU A 83 4.36 -15.83 2.12
C LEU A 83 3.63 -16.61 3.24
N ASN A 84 2.73 -15.96 3.98
CA ASN A 84 1.87 -16.61 4.97
C ASN A 84 0.42 -16.75 4.48
#